data_AF-A0A832H6H9-F1
#
_entry.id   AF-A0A832H6H9-F1
#
_cell.length_a   1.000
_cell.length_b   1.000
_cell.length_c   1.000
_cell.angle_alpha   90.00
_cell.angle_beta   90.00
_cell.angle_gamma   90.00
#
_symmetry.space_group_name_H-M   'P 1'
#
loop_
_entity.id
_entity.type
_entity.pdbx_description
1 polymer ?
#
loop_
_entity_poly.entity_id
_entity_poly.type
_entity_poly.pdbx_seq_one_letter_code
_entity_poly.pdbx_strand_id
1 'polypeptide(L)'
;NLSRGTRIYFPVYVEGAKLSMGDIHFSQGDGEISFCGAIEMSGYIDLHVDIIKGGVEKYSLVNPIFKPGPVEPRYSEYLVFEGISVDEYTGKQYFMDVHIAYRRACLNAIEYLKKFGFTGEQAYLLLSCAPVEGRVSGIVDVPNACCTVAIPTEIFDMDILPT
;
A
#
# COMPACT_ATOMS: atom_id res chain seq x y z
N ASN A 1 7.64 -1.50 -1.42
CA ASN A 1 7.71 -1.40 0.05
C ASN A 1 9.03 -0.77 0.50
N LEU A 2 8.99 0.34 1.24
CA LEU A 2 10.14 1.03 1.86
C LEU A 2 10.28 0.57 3.32
N SER A 3 10.84 -0.62 3.52
CA SER A 3 10.95 -1.25 4.84
C SER A 3 12.40 -1.44 5.28
N ARG A 4 12.64 -2.03 6.46
CA ARG A 4 13.98 -2.35 6.97
C ARG A 4 14.83 -3.06 5.90
N GLY A 5 16.11 -2.70 5.80
CA GLY A 5 17.03 -3.26 4.81
C GLY A 5 16.90 -2.68 3.40
N THR A 6 15.95 -1.77 3.17
CA THR A 6 15.84 -1.01 1.92
C THR A 6 17.05 -0.09 1.74
N ARG A 7 17.47 0.08 0.48
CA ARG A 7 18.40 1.14 0.08
C ARG A 7 17.63 2.20 -0.70
N ILE A 8 17.51 3.39 -0.15
CA ILE A 8 16.84 4.54 -0.77
C ILE A 8 17.85 5.60 -1.23
N TYR A 9 17.55 6.27 -2.33
CA TYR A 9 18.36 7.32 -2.93
C TYR A 9 17.52 8.60 -2.99
N PHE A 10 17.97 9.63 -2.27
CA PHE A 10 17.30 10.93 -2.23
C PHE A 10 18.03 11.96 -3.10
N PRO A 11 17.30 12.80 -3.86
CA PRO A 11 17.86 14.03 -4.40
C PRO A 11 18.21 14.99 -3.25
N VAL A 12 19.38 15.64 -3.32
CA VAL A 12 19.84 16.61 -2.33
C VAL A 12 19.62 18.02 -2.87
N TYR A 13 18.77 18.79 -2.17
CA TYR A 13 18.36 20.13 -2.60
C TYR A 13 19.11 21.26 -1.89
N VAL A 14 19.68 21.00 -0.71
CA VAL A 14 20.35 22.00 0.13
C VAL A 14 21.65 21.45 0.68
N GLU A 15 22.54 22.36 1.08
CA GLU A 15 23.80 22.00 1.70
C GLU A 15 23.59 21.17 2.99
N GLY A 16 24.34 20.07 3.08
CA GLY A 16 24.26 19.13 4.19
C GLY A 16 23.03 18.22 4.17
N ALA A 17 22.19 18.27 3.12
CA ALA A 17 20.99 17.45 2.88
C ALA A 17 19.86 17.51 3.92
N LYS A 18 20.16 17.65 5.21
CA LYS A 18 19.22 17.77 6.33
C LYS A 18 18.25 16.58 6.45
N LEU A 19 18.79 15.37 6.32
CA LEU A 19 18.03 14.11 6.45
C LEU A 19 17.31 14.04 7.80
N SER A 20 16.01 13.79 7.76
CA SER A 20 15.12 13.62 8.92
C SER A 20 14.27 12.37 8.72
N MET A 21 13.93 11.66 9.80
CA MET A 21 13.07 10.47 9.76
C MET A 21 12.19 10.39 11.02
N GLY A 22 11.05 9.72 10.89
CA GLY A 22 10.03 9.48 11.91
C GLY A 22 8.99 8.51 11.35
N ASP A 23 7.78 8.52 11.90
CA ASP A 23 6.63 7.81 11.30
C ASP A 23 6.88 6.30 11.14
N ILE A 24 7.26 5.67 12.26
CA ILE A 24 7.70 4.28 12.23
C ILE A 24 6.48 3.36 12.33
N HIS A 25 6.26 2.61 11.26
CA HIS A 25 5.20 1.61 11.18
C HIS A 25 5.75 0.21 11.40
N PHE A 26 5.10 -0.56 12.28
CA PHE A 26 5.39 -1.99 12.44
C PHE A 26 4.85 -2.82 11.25
N SER A 27 3.67 -2.44 10.75
CA SER A 27 3.04 -3.01 9.55
C SER A 27 2.05 -2.00 8.97
N GLN A 28 1.83 -2.04 7.67
CA GLN A 28 0.90 -1.17 6.95
C GLN A 28 0.37 -1.90 5.70
N GLY A 29 -0.90 -1.72 5.40
CA GLY A 29 -1.51 -2.10 4.13
C GLY A 29 -1.41 -1.00 3.08
N ASP A 30 -1.33 -1.37 1.81
CA ASP A 30 -1.20 -0.40 0.73
C ASP A 30 -2.33 0.64 0.73
N GLY A 31 -1.92 1.92 0.70
CA GLY A 31 -2.81 3.07 0.70
C GLY A 31 -3.17 3.63 2.08
N GLU A 32 -2.82 2.93 3.18
CA GLU A 32 -3.07 3.40 4.55
C GLU A 32 -4.50 3.94 4.74
N ILE A 33 -5.47 3.13 4.34
CA ILE A 33 -6.83 3.60 4.07
C ILE A 33 -7.54 4.16 5.32
N SER A 34 -7.05 3.89 6.53
CA SER A 34 -7.58 4.45 7.78
C SER A 34 -7.04 5.83 8.16
N PHE A 35 -6.07 6.38 7.42
CA PHE A 35 -5.37 7.65 7.66
C PHE A 35 -4.58 7.70 8.98
N CYS A 36 -5.24 7.49 10.12
CA CYS A 36 -4.58 7.13 11.38
C CYS A 36 -4.39 5.61 11.37
N GLY A 37 -3.57 5.16 10.41
CA GLY A 37 -3.41 3.75 10.03
C GLY A 37 -2.00 3.27 10.21
N ALA A 38 -1.71 2.11 9.63
CA ALA A 38 -0.58 1.29 10.02
C ALA A 38 -0.61 0.88 11.51
N ILE A 39 0.37 0.11 11.92
CA ILE A 39 0.64 -0.16 13.33
C ILE A 39 1.70 0.83 13.78
N GLU A 40 1.23 1.98 14.24
CA GLU A 40 2.04 3.11 14.69
C GLU A 40 2.88 2.77 15.92
N MET A 41 4.16 3.15 15.90
CA MET A 41 5.03 2.94 17.05
C MET A 41 6.16 3.95 17.18
N SER A 42 6.60 4.14 18.42
CA SER A 42 7.92 4.70 18.68
C SER A 42 9.01 3.65 18.43
N GLY A 43 10.19 4.09 18.03
CA GLY A 43 11.31 3.18 17.77
C GLY A 43 12.60 3.93 17.48
N TYR A 44 13.56 3.20 16.89
CA TYR A 44 14.82 3.76 16.40
C TYR A 44 15.09 3.24 14.99
N ILE A 45 15.88 4.00 14.23
CA ILE A 45 16.31 3.64 12.89
C ILE A 45 17.84 3.66 12.88
N ASP A 46 18.44 2.53 12.51
CA ASP A 46 19.88 2.42 12.27
C ASP A 46 20.16 2.59 10.77
N LEU A 47 21.02 3.55 10.43
CA LEU A 47 21.22 4.02 9.07
C LEU A 47 22.71 4.03 8.69
N HIS A 48 22.99 3.56 7.48
CA HIS A 48 24.22 3.88 6.78
C HIS A 48 23.93 4.93 5.70
N VAL A 49 24.73 5.99 5.65
CA VAL A 49 24.56 7.11 4.71
C VAL A 49 25.84 7.30 3.90
N ASP A 50 25.68 7.49 2.60
CA ASP A 50 26.78 7.77 1.66
C ASP A 50 26.32 8.76 0.58
N ILE A 51 27.25 9.34 -0.18
CA ILE A 51 26.99 10.40 -1.16
C ILE A 51 27.45 9.97 -2.55
N ILE A 52 26.51 10.02 -3.50
CA ILE A 52 26.81 9.92 -4.93
C ILE A 52 26.94 11.35 -5.50
N LYS A 53 28.18 11.82 -5.69
CA LYS A 53 28.44 13.14 -6.28
C LYS A 53 27.90 13.19 -7.71
N GLY A 54 27.13 14.25 -8.02
CA GLY A 54 26.45 14.40 -9.31
C GLY A 54 25.35 13.37 -9.59
N GLY A 55 24.86 12.64 -8.56
CA GLY A 55 23.91 11.54 -8.74
C GLY A 55 22.59 11.94 -9.40
N VAL A 56 22.08 13.14 -9.09
CA VAL A 56 20.82 13.65 -9.66
C VAL A 56 20.92 13.78 -11.18
N GLU A 57 21.97 14.43 -11.68
CA GLU A 57 22.21 14.58 -13.12
C GLU A 57 22.48 13.23 -13.78
N LYS A 58 23.37 12.43 -13.17
CA LYS A 58 23.80 11.14 -13.72
C LYS A 58 22.67 10.14 -13.91
N TYR A 59 21.66 10.16 -13.04
CA TYR A 59 20.55 9.20 -13.05
C TYR A 59 19.18 9.85 -13.28
N SER A 60 19.15 11.13 -13.67
CA SER A 60 17.92 11.90 -13.92
C SER A 60 16.89 11.80 -12.79
N LEU A 61 17.37 11.90 -11.54
CA LEU A 61 16.56 11.64 -10.36
C LEU A 61 15.66 12.84 -10.04
N VAL A 62 14.34 12.68 -10.19
CA VAL A 62 13.34 13.70 -9.80
C VAL A 62 12.73 13.37 -8.43
N ASN A 63 12.22 12.15 -8.29
CA ASN A 63 11.69 11.59 -7.06
C ASN A 63 12.67 10.57 -6.47
N PRO A 64 12.60 10.27 -5.16
CA PRO A 64 13.40 9.19 -4.58
C PRO A 64 13.14 7.88 -5.31
N ILE A 65 14.20 7.10 -5.50
CA ILE A 65 14.11 5.70 -5.93
C ILE A 65 14.69 4.82 -4.84
N PHE A 66 14.24 3.58 -4.75
CA PHE A 66 14.75 2.66 -3.74
C PHE A 66 14.77 1.23 -4.24
N LYS A 67 15.67 0.44 -3.66
CA LYS A 67 15.72 -1.01 -3.79
C LYS A 67 15.15 -1.61 -2.51
N PRO A 68 14.01 -2.33 -2.56
CA PRO A 68 13.42 -2.96 -1.37
C PRO A 68 14.42 -3.85 -0.63
N GLY A 69 14.24 -3.93 0.70
CA GLY A 69 15.03 -4.80 1.56
C GLY A 69 14.69 -6.29 1.37
N PRO A 70 15.59 -7.21 1.78
CA PRO A 70 15.36 -8.65 1.66
C PRO A 70 14.50 -9.24 2.79
N VAL A 71 13.98 -8.42 3.70
CA VAL A 71 13.33 -8.85 4.96
C VAL A 71 11.80 -8.65 4.98
N GLU A 72 11.21 -8.33 3.83
CA GLU A 72 9.76 -8.21 3.69
C GLU A 72 9.08 -9.59 3.90
N PRO A 73 7.98 -9.67 4.69
CA PRO A 73 7.15 -10.87 4.75
C PRO A 73 6.66 -11.23 3.35
N ARG A 74 6.98 -12.43 2.87
CA ARG A 74 6.52 -12.91 1.57
C ARG A 74 5.39 -13.91 1.80
N TYR A 75 4.17 -13.47 1.53
CA TYR A 75 3.01 -14.35 1.42
C TYR A 75 2.96 -14.92 0.00
N SER A 76 2.40 -16.11 -0.14
CA SER A 76 2.28 -16.83 -1.41
C SER A 76 0.86 -16.85 -1.93
N GLU A 77 -0.12 -16.85 -1.03
CA GLU A 77 -1.52 -17.04 -1.35
C GLU A 77 -2.32 -15.79 -1.04
N TYR A 78 -3.10 -15.31 -2.01
CA TYR A 78 -3.87 -14.09 -1.87
C TYR A 78 -5.30 -14.28 -2.37
N LEU A 79 -6.25 -13.72 -1.63
CA LEU A 79 -7.61 -13.49 -2.13
C LEU A 79 -7.72 -12.05 -2.64
N VAL A 80 -8.04 -11.88 -3.92
CA VAL A 80 -7.97 -10.59 -4.62
C VAL A 80 -9.38 -10.05 -4.89
N PHE A 81 -9.60 -8.78 -4.53
CA PHE A 81 -10.86 -8.07 -4.73
C PHE A 81 -10.66 -6.94 -5.74
N GLU A 82 -11.57 -6.83 -6.69
CA GLU A 82 -11.53 -5.83 -7.76
C GLU A 82 -12.47 -4.66 -7.48
N GLY A 83 -12.13 -3.50 -8.04
CA GLY A 83 -12.99 -2.33 -8.08
C GLY A 83 -12.76 -1.50 -9.34
N ILE A 84 -13.82 -0.81 -9.77
CA ILE A 84 -13.83 0.03 -10.98
C ILE A 84 -14.29 1.46 -10.66
N SER A 85 -14.08 2.39 -11.59
CA SER A 85 -14.42 3.82 -11.48
C SER A 85 -15.93 4.13 -11.51
N VAL A 86 -16.74 3.39 -10.75
CA VAL A 86 -18.18 3.61 -10.57
C VAL A 86 -18.44 3.80 -9.07
N ASP A 87 -19.28 4.73 -8.65
CA ASP A 87 -19.57 5.00 -7.23
C ASP A 87 -20.59 4.01 -6.60
N GLU A 88 -20.43 3.66 -5.31
CA GLU A 88 -21.11 2.51 -4.66
C GLU A 88 -22.53 2.83 -4.24
N TYR A 89 -22.80 4.10 -4.00
CA TYR A 89 -24.09 4.55 -3.49
C TYR A 89 -24.95 5.07 -4.64
N THR A 90 -24.34 5.76 -5.60
CA THR A 90 -25.06 6.47 -6.67
C THR A 90 -25.03 5.75 -8.02
N GLY A 91 -24.10 4.80 -8.22
CA GLY A 91 -23.86 4.19 -9.52
C GLY A 91 -23.28 5.15 -10.57
N LYS A 92 -22.85 6.35 -10.16
CA LYS A 92 -22.27 7.35 -11.07
C LYS A 92 -20.97 6.82 -11.68
N GLN A 93 -20.86 6.91 -13.00
CA GLN A 93 -19.64 6.64 -13.75
C GLN A 93 -18.63 7.78 -13.60
N TYR A 94 -17.37 7.45 -13.31
CA TYR A 94 -16.22 8.35 -13.30
C TYR A 94 -15.25 7.97 -14.43
N PHE A 95 -14.52 8.94 -14.96
CA PHE A 95 -13.57 8.69 -16.05
C PHE A 95 -12.18 8.38 -15.49
N MET A 96 -11.72 7.13 -15.63
CA MET A 96 -10.37 6.69 -15.27
C MET A 96 -9.95 7.04 -13.82
N ASP A 97 -10.89 6.96 -12.88
CA ASP A 97 -10.67 7.33 -11.49
C ASP A 97 -10.21 6.13 -10.66
N VAL A 98 -8.90 6.08 -10.38
CA VAL A 98 -8.26 5.03 -9.57
C VAL A 98 -8.61 5.12 -8.09
N HIS A 99 -8.98 6.30 -7.58
CA HIS A 99 -9.36 6.46 -6.18
C HIS A 99 -10.72 5.80 -5.93
N ILE A 100 -11.69 6.04 -6.80
CA ILE A 100 -13.00 5.37 -6.75
C ILE A 100 -12.84 3.85 -6.97
N ALA A 101 -12.00 3.44 -7.92
CA ALA A 101 -11.73 2.03 -8.18
C ALA A 101 -11.12 1.32 -6.95
N TYR A 102 -10.10 1.89 -6.32
CA TYR A 102 -9.44 1.29 -5.16
C TYR A 102 -10.35 1.28 -3.92
N ARG A 103 -11.13 2.36 -3.70
CA ARG A 103 -12.17 2.40 -2.66
C ARG A 103 -13.16 1.25 -2.83
N ARG A 104 -13.59 0.99 -4.08
CA ARG A 104 -14.54 -0.09 -4.37
C ARG A 104 -13.95 -1.48 -4.13
N ALA A 105 -12.69 -1.70 -4.48
CA ALA A 105 -11.98 -2.94 -4.16
C ALA A 105 -11.94 -3.18 -2.64
N CYS A 106 -11.62 -2.15 -1.85
CA CYS A 106 -11.60 -2.23 -0.38
C CYS A 106 -13.00 -2.51 0.21
N LEU A 107 -14.04 -1.85 -0.28
CA LEU A 107 -15.42 -2.09 0.17
C LEU A 107 -15.87 -3.53 -0.14
N ASN A 108 -15.51 -4.07 -1.31
CA ASN A 108 -15.80 -5.45 -1.66
C ASN A 108 -15.11 -6.44 -0.71
N ALA A 109 -13.85 -6.20 -0.38
CA ALA A 109 -13.11 -6.97 0.63
C ALA A 109 -13.76 -6.91 2.02
N ILE A 110 -14.17 -5.71 2.47
CA ILE A 110 -14.84 -5.53 3.77
C ILE A 110 -16.16 -6.29 3.82
N GLU A 111 -17.00 -6.18 2.80
CA GLU A 111 -18.29 -6.90 2.76
C GLU A 111 -18.10 -8.42 2.70
N TYR A 112 -17.02 -8.90 2.08
CA TYR A 112 -16.65 -10.31 2.11
C TYR A 112 -16.24 -10.77 3.51
N LEU A 113 -15.30 -10.07 4.16
CA LEU A 113 -14.83 -10.43 5.51
C LEU A 113 -15.95 -10.39 6.55
N LYS A 114 -16.96 -9.53 6.39
CA LYS A 114 -18.15 -9.53 7.25
C LYS A 114 -18.93 -10.85 7.21
N LYS A 115 -18.80 -11.65 6.15
CA LYS A 115 -19.40 -13.00 6.08
C LYS A 115 -18.67 -14.04 6.93
N PHE A 116 -17.45 -13.72 7.37
CA PHE A 116 -16.61 -14.56 8.24
C PHE A 116 -16.62 -14.07 9.70
N GLY A 117 -17.54 -13.17 10.06
CA GLY A 117 -17.75 -12.74 11.45
C GLY A 117 -17.01 -11.47 11.88
N PHE A 118 -16.25 -10.83 10.97
CA PHE A 118 -15.65 -9.53 11.23
C PHE A 118 -16.70 -8.41 11.24
N THR A 119 -16.53 -7.40 12.10
CA THR A 119 -17.24 -6.13 11.91
C THR A 119 -16.66 -5.35 10.74
N GLY A 120 -17.39 -4.36 10.24
CA GLY A 120 -16.88 -3.49 9.17
C GLY A 120 -15.62 -2.73 9.59
N GLU A 121 -15.57 -2.29 10.84
CA GLU A 121 -14.45 -1.58 11.46
C GLU A 121 -13.22 -2.49 11.61
N GLN A 122 -13.43 -3.75 12.05
CA GLN A 122 -12.34 -4.72 12.14
C GLN A 122 -11.74 -5.02 10.76
N ALA A 123 -12.58 -5.25 9.76
CA ALA A 123 -12.13 -5.47 8.39
C ALA A 123 -11.40 -4.24 7.82
N TYR A 124 -11.92 -3.04 8.06
CA TYR A 124 -11.30 -1.79 7.62
C TYR A 124 -9.91 -1.58 8.24
N LEU A 125 -9.77 -1.75 9.56
CA LEU A 125 -8.49 -1.65 10.25
C LEU A 125 -7.52 -2.76 9.81
N LEU A 126 -8.03 -3.98 9.58
CA LEU A 126 -7.21 -5.08 9.04
C LEU A 126 -6.63 -4.70 7.68
N LEU A 127 -7.43 -4.17 6.75
CA LEU A 127 -6.93 -3.74 5.44
C LEU A 127 -5.91 -2.59 5.53
N SER A 128 -5.98 -1.74 6.55
CA SER A 128 -5.00 -0.65 6.72
C SER A 128 -3.71 -1.08 7.41
N CYS A 129 -3.71 -2.17 8.17
CA CYS A 129 -2.58 -2.58 9.02
C CYS A 129 -1.89 -3.86 8.54
N ALA A 130 -2.65 -4.84 8.05
CA ALA A 130 -2.10 -6.05 7.46
C ALA A 130 -1.42 -5.71 6.13
N PRO A 131 -0.37 -6.46 5.73
CA PRO A 131 0.37 -6.21 4.49
C PRO A 131 -0.43 -6.68 3.26
N VAL A 132 -1.61 -6.09 3.05
CA VAL A 132 -2.41 -6.25 1.85
C VAL A 132 -1.77 -5.51 0.68
N GLU A 133 -1.92 -6.04 -0.53
CA GLU A 133 -1.33 -5.42 -1.73
C GLU A 133 -2.39 -4.70 -2.55
N GLY A 134 -2.18 -3.41 -2.74
CA GLY A 134 -3.01 -2.54 -3.57
C GLY A 134 -2.37 -2.35 -4.94
N ARG A 135 -3.11 -2.66 -6.01
CA ARG A 135 -2.59 -2.50 -7.38
C ARG A 135 -3.50 -1.61 -8.21
N VAL A 136 -2.87 -0.70 -8.94
CA VAL A 136 -3.46 -0.06 -10.11
C VAL A 136 -3.29 -1.03 -11.27
N SER A 137 -4.30 -1.87 -11.49
CA SER A 137 -4.22 -3.05 -12.36
C SER A 137 -4.49 -2.71 -13.83
N GLY A 138 -5.37 -1.73 -14.10
CA GLY A 138 -5.68 -1.27 -15.46
C GLY A 138 -6.03 0.21 -15.49
N ILE A 139 -5.41 0.97 -16.40
CA ILE A 139 -5.59 2.42 -16.55
C ILE A 139 -5.77 2.85 -18.01
N VAL A 140 -6.28 1.97 -18.85
CA VAL A 140 -6.47 2.26 -20.28
C VAL A 140 -7.86 1.92 -20.80
N ASP A 141 -8.62 1.11 -20.07
CA ASP A 141 -9.92 0.58 -20.51
C ASP A 141 -11.06 1.56 -20.22
N VAL A 142 -11.11 2.64 -20.99
CA VAL A 142 -12.12 3.69 -20.88
C VAL A 142 -13.54 3.08 -20.87
N PRO A 143 -14.41 3.48 -19.93
CA PRO A 143 -14.23 4.60 -18.98
C PRO A 143 -13.59 4.22 -17.63
N ASN A 144 -13.31 2.95 -17.37
CA ASN A 144 -12.98 2.46 -16.05
C ASN A 144 -11.47 2.28 -15.85
N ALA A 145 -10.95 2.86 -14.77
CA ALA A 145 -9.76 2.28 -14.17
C ALA A 145 -10.15 1.00 -13.41
N CYS A 146 -9.21 0.08 -13.28
CA CYS A 146 -9.31 -1.12 -12.47
C CYS A 146 -8.24 -1.09 -11.40
N CYS A 147 -8.65 -1.23 -10.15
CA CYS A 147 -7.75 -1.41 -9.02
C CYS A 147 -8.12 -2.69 -8.26
N THR A 148 -7.12 -3.31 -7.65
CA THR A 148 -7.33 -4.48 -6.80
C THR A 148 -6.75 -4.28 -5.41
N VAL A 149 -7.34 -4.92 -4.41
CA VAL A 149 -6.72 -5.17 -3.10
C VAL A 149 -6.61 -6.67 -2.89
N ALA A 150 -5.41 -7.15 -2.59
CA ALA A 150 -5.09 -8.56 -2.39
C ALA A 150 -4.80 -8.80 -0.91
N ILE A 151 -5.59 -9.66 -0.28
CA ILE A 151 -5.43 -10.02 1.13
C ILE A 151 -4.63 -11.33 1.21
N PRO A 152 -3.47 -11.37 1.89
CA PRO A 152 -2.76 -12.62 2.10
C PRO A 152 -3.61 -13.54 2.98
N THR A 153 -3.91 -14.76 2.54
CA THR A 153 -4.82 -15.66 3.26
C THR A 153 -4.14 -16.29 4.48
N GLU A 154 -2.81 -16.36 4.48
CA GLU A 154 -2.03 -16.96 5.57
C GLU A 154 -2.03 -16.15 6.88
N ILE A 155 -2.61 -14.94 6.89
CA ILE A 155 -2.75 -14.13 8.12
C ILE A 155 -3.94 -14.55 8.99
N PHE A 156 -4.81 -15.45 8.49
CA PHE A 156 -6.01 -15.92 9.19
C PHE A 156 -5.80 -17.33 9.74
N ASP A 157 -6.31 -17.57 10.95
CA ASP A 157 -6.40 -18.93 11.53
C ASP A 157 -7.56 -19.77 10.95
N MET A 158 -8.35 -19.19 10.03
CA MET A 158 -9.50 -19.81 9.38
C MET A 158 -9.36 -19.73 7.86
N ASP A 159 -9.91 -20.71 7.15
CA ASP A 159 -9.97 -20.67 5.69
C ASP A 159 -11.04 -19.66 5.24
N ILE A 160 -10.59 -18.64 4.51
CA ILE A 160 -11.44 -17.58 3.95
C ILE A 160 -11.66 -17.74 2.45
N LEU A 161 -11.30 -18.87 1.85
CA LEU A 161 -11.51 -19.11 0.42
C LEU A 161 -12.95 -19.54 0.13
N PRO A 162 -13.52 -19.16 -1.03
CA PRO A 162 -14.80 -19.69 -1.48
C PRO A 162 -14.75 -21.22 -1.69
N THR A 163 -15.76 -21.93 -1.18
CA THR A 163 -15.92 -23.40 -1.33
C THR A 163 -17.21 -23.78 -2.05
#